data_AF-A0A7Y0A2I0-F1
#
_entry.id   AF-A0A7Y0A2I0-F1
#
_cell.length_a   1.000
_cell.length_b   1.000
_cell.length_c   1.000
_cell.angle_alpha   90.00
_cell.angle_beta   90.00
_cell.angle_gamma   90.00
#
_symmetry.space_group_name_H-M   'P 1'
#
loop_
_entity.id
_entity.type
_entity.pdbx_description
1 polymer ?
#
loop_
_entity_poly.entity_id
_entity_poly.type
_entity_poly.pdbx_seq_one_letter_code
_entity_poly.pdbx_strand_id
1 'polypeptide(L)'
;MKKTLRESDRQVTNFSPDRVDFTADRTWRSPRTGASYPVSMTLRTGALTWQLDPLMDDQELDSRESTGAVYWEGAVRVKRGPAEVGRAYLELTGYADALRTGGR
;
A
#
# COMPACT_ATOMS: atom_id res chain seq x y z
N MET A 1 0.87 11.82 9.51
CA MET A 1 1.34 11.30 8.20
C MET A 1 1.10 12.36 7.12
N LYS A 2 2.16 12.78 6.41
CA LYS A 2 2.09 13.80 5.35
C LYS A 2 1.96 13.12 4.00
N LYS A 3 1.03 13.57 3.14
CA LYS A 3 0.88 13.09 1.76
C LYS A 3 1.25 14.21 0.82
N THR A 4 2.28 14.00 0.01
CA THR A 4 2.94 15.07 -0.75
C THR A 4 3.19 14.59 -2.17
N LEU A 5 2.86 15.43 -3.14
CA LEU A 5 3.30 15.28 -4.53
C LEU A 5 4.25 16.43 -4.84
N ARG A 6 5.40 16.10 -5.43
CA ARG A 6 6.33 17.08 -5.98
C ARG A 6 6.44 16.86 -7.48
N GLU A 7 6.03 17.87 -8.24
CA GLU A 7 6.11 17.86 -9.70
C GLU A 7 7.53 18.17 -10.19
N SER A 8 7.80 17.95 -11.48
CA SER A 8 9.13 18.15 -12.08
C SER A 8 9.60 19.62 -12.04
N ASP A 9 8.66 20.56 -12.03
CA ASP A 9 8.90 22.00 -11.86
C ASP A 9 9.19 22.40 -10.39
N ARG A 10 9.27 21.41 -9.49
CA ARG A 10 9.46 21.55 -8.03
C ARG A 10 8.27 22.10 -7.27
N GLN A 11 7.10 22.26 -7.89
CA GLN A 11 5.89 22.55 -7.12
C GLN A 11 5.55 21.40 -6.19
N VAL A 12 5.21 21.75 -4.94
CA VAL A 12 4.86 20.78 -3.90
C VAL A 12 3.40 20.98 -3.52
N THR A 13 2.61 19.93 -3.71
CA THR A 13 1.22 19.88 -3.23
C THR A 13 1.14 18.96 -2.02
N ASN A 14 0.58 19.48 -0.91
CA ASN A 14 0.24 18.67 0.25
C ASN A 14 -1.25 18.36 0.23
N PHE A 15 -1.60 17.10 0.46
CA PHE A 15 -3.00 16.67 0.53
C PHE A 15 -3.43 16.52 2.00
N SER A 16 -4.56 17.12 2.36
CA SER A 16 -5.25 16.85 3.61
C SER A 16 -5.80 15.42 3.62
N PRO A 17 -6.09 14.83 4.80
CA PRO A 17 -6.55 13.44 4.88
C PRO A 17 -7.80 13.14 4.05
N ASP A 18 -8.77 14.06 4.00
CA ASP A 18 -10.01 13.96 3.22
C ASP A 18 -9.80 13.98 1.70
N ARG A 19 -8.59 14.37 1.25
CA ARG A 19 -8.21 14.42 -0.16
C ARG A 19 -7.40 13.20 -0.59
N VAL A 20 -7.23 12.21 0.28
CA VAL A 20 -6.51 10.97 0.02
C VAL A 20 -7.41 9.79 0.31
N ASP A 21 -7.72 9.01 -0.72
CA ASP A 21 -8.56 7.83 -0.61
C ASP A 21 -7.88 6.62 -1.26
N PHE A 22 -8.03 5.46 -0.63
CA PHE A 22 -7.55 4.19 -1.14
C PHE A 22 -8.75 3.25 -1.34
N THR A 23 -8.94 2.78 -2.56
CA THR A 23 -9.94 1.76 -2.89
C THR A 23 -9.22 0.49 -3.34
N ALA A 24 -9.57 -0.65 -2.76
CA ALA A 24 -9.00 -1.94 -3.15
C ALA A 24 -9.63 -2.44 -4.46
N ASP A 25 -8.80 -2.78 -5.44
CA ASP A 25 -9.26 -3.31 -6.74
C ASP A 25 -9.10 -4.83 -6.81
N ARG A 26 -8.04 -5.35 -6.19
CA ARG A 26 -7.80 -6.80 -6.09
C ARG A 26 -7.11 -7.15 -4.77
N THR A 27 -7.59 -8.23 -4.17
CA THR A 27 -7.03 -8.82 -2.96
C THR A 27 -6.26 -10.07 -3.30
N TRP A 28 -5.13 -10.30 -2.61
CA TRP A 28 -4.43 -11.57 -2.58
C TRP A 28 -4.49 -12.14 -1.16
N ARG A 29 -4.74 -13.45 -1.05
CA ARG A 29 -4.76 -14.16 0.23
C ARG A 29 -3.47 -14.94 0.39
N SER A 30 -2.74 -14.68 1.47
CA SER A 30 -1.54 -15.44 1.80
C SER A 30 -1.91 -16.90 2.10
N PRO A 31 -1.26 -17.88 1.43
CA PRO A 31 -1.39 -19.29 1.78
C PRO A 31 -0.65 -19.63 3.09
N ARG A 32 0.28 -18.77 3.57
CA ARG A 32 1.09 -19.01 4.77
C ARG A 32 0.39 -18.54 6.05
N THR A 33 -0.22 -17.36 6.03
CA THR A 33 -0.79 -16.73 7.22
C THR A 33 -2.32 -16.63 7.16
N GLY A 34 -2.91 -16.83 5.97
CA GLY A 34 -4.34 -16.60 5.73
C GLY A 34 -4.73 -15.12 5.67
N ALA A 35 -3.80 -14.18 5.86
CA ALA A 35 -4.05 -12.75 5.71
C ALA A 35 -4.51 -12.41 4.28
N SER A 36 -5.41 -11.43 4.15
CA SER A 36 -5.97 -11.01 2.86
C SER A 36 -5.62 -9.55 2.61
N TYR A 37 -4.70 -9.31 1.67
CA TYR A 37 -4.10 -8.00 1.41
C TYR A 37 -4.67 -7.36 0.14
N PRO A 38 -5.06 -6.08 0.15
CA PRO A 38 -5.42 -5.34 -1.06
C PRO A 38 -4.15 -4.98 -1.87
N VAL A 39 -3.59 -5.97 -2.56
CA VAL A 39 -2.30 -5.82 -3.26
C VAL A 39 -2.37 -4.93 -4.51
N SER A 40 -3.57 -4.73 -5.08
CA SER A 40 -3.82 -3.74 -6.13
C SER A 40 -4.89 -2.75 -5.65
N MET A 41 -4.61 -1.46 -5.85
CA MET A 41 -5.44 -0.38 -5.31
C MET A 41 -5.49 0.82 -6.26
N THR A 42 -6.64 1.48 -6.26
CA THR A 42 -6.81 2.83 -6.77
C THR A 42 -6.53 3.80 -5.63
N LEU A 43 -5.52 4.65 -5.79
CA LEU A 43 -5.24 5.77 -4.90
C LEU A 43 -5.73 7.07 -5.55
N ARG A 44 -6.54 7.84 -4.83
CA ARG A 44 -6.95 9.19 -5.25
C ARG A 44 -6.25 10.22 -4.38
N THR A 45 -5.66 11.24 -5.01
CA THR A 45 -5.08 12.40 -4.32
C THR A 45 -5.58 13.69 -4.97
N GLY A 46 -6.54 14.36 -4.34
CA GLY A 46 -7.23 15.49 -4.96
C GLY A 46 -7.97 15.07 -6.25
N ALA A 47 -7.63 15.68 -7.38
CA ALA A 47 -8.21 15.34 -8.69
C ALA A 47 -7.45 14.20 -9.39
N LEU A 48 -6.30 13.77 -8.87
CA LEU A 48 -5.46 12.75 -9.48
C LEU A 48 -5.91 11.37 -9.04
N THR A 49 -5.88 10.44 -9.99
CA THR A 49 -6.15 9.01 -9.76
C THR A 49 -4.94 8.21 -10.19
N TRP A 50 -4.53 7.29 -9.34
CA TRP A 50 -3.33 6.46 -9.50
C TRP A 50 -3.71 5.01 -9.34
N GLN A 51 -3.21 4.16 -10.23
CA GLN A 51 -3.29 2.71 -10.07
C GLN A 51 -1.99 2.19 -9.47
N LEU A 52 -2.09 1.43 -8.39
CA LEU A 52 -0.98 0.70 -7.79
C LEU A 52 -1.16 -0.79 -8.12
N ASP A 53 -0.24 -1.34 -8.90
CA ASP A 53 -0.26 -2.75 -9.28
C ASP A 53 1.00 -3.46 -8.76
N PRO A 54 0.87 -4.61 -8.07
CA PRO A 54 2.02 -5.29 -7.50
C PRO A 54 2.86 -5.93 -8.61
N LEU A 55 4.19 -5.98 -8.42
CA LEU A 55 5.07 -6.70 -9.34
C LEU A 55 4.84 -8.22 -9.24
N MET A 56 4.58 -8.70 -8.03
CA MET A 56 4.14 -10.05 -7.72
C MET A 56 3.22 -10.01 -6.49
N ASP A 57 2.29 -10.96 -6.41
CA ASP A 57 1.29 -11.01 -5.33
C ASP A 57 1.92 -11.35 -3.98
N ASP A 58 2.84 -12.31 -3.97
CA ASP A 58 3.44 -12.83 -2.76
C ASP A 58 4.68 -12.04 -2.36
N GLN A 59 4.44 -10.92 -1.67
CA GLN A 59 5.47 -10.07 -1.04
C GLN A 59 5.19 -9.95 0.47
N GLU A 60 4.63 -10.99 1.07
CA GLU A 60 4.39 -11.04 2.51
C GLU A 60 5.67 -11.40 3.28
N LEU A 61 5.97 -10.58 4.27
CA LEU A 61 7.04 -10.75 5.24
C LEU A 61 6.44 -11.12 6.61
N ASP A 62 6.65 -12.37 7.01
CA ASP A 62 6.33 -12.83 8.36
C ASP A 62 7.51 -12.53 9.29
N SER A 63 7.35 -11.52 10.15
CA SER A 63 8.38 -11.08 11.11
C SER A 63 7.90 -11.20 12.56
N ARG A 64 6.99 -12.15 12.83
CA ARG A 64 6.46 -12.39 14.18
C ARG A 64 7.55 -12.72 15.21
N GLU A 65 8.64 -13.35 14.79
CA GLU A 65 9.78 -13.70 15.66
C GLU A 65 10.69 -12.51 16.00
N SER A 66 10.55 -11.36 15.34
CA SER A 66 11.42 -10.19 15.55
C SER A 66 10.63 -8.93 15.92
N THR A 67 9.71 -8.48 15.07
CA THR A 67 8.92 -7.25 15.26
C THR A 67 7.50 -7.53 15.73
N GLY A 68 7.09 -8.80 15.80
CA GLY A 68 5.81 -9.23 16.34
C GLY A 68 4.63 -9.09 15.37
N ALA A 69 4.89 -8.86 14.07
CA ALA A 69 3.85 -8.62 13.08
C ALA A 69 4.12 -9.33 11.74
N VAL A 70 3.06 -9.43 10.93
CA VAL A 70 3.15 -9.85 9.53
C VAL A 70 2.84 -8.63 8.66
N TYR A 71 3.70 -8.39 7.69
CA TYR A 71 3.63 -7.28 6.76
C TYR A 71 3.41 -7.83 5.36
N TRP A 72 2.76 -7.06 4.51
CA TRP A 72 3.00 -7.17 3.08
C TRP A 72 3.83 -5.95 2.68
N GLU A 73 5.01 -6.19 2.14
CA GLU A 73 5.92 -5.12 1.76
C GLU A 73 6.42 -5.39 0.35
N GLY A 74 5.88 -4.64 -0.61
CA GLY A 74 6.06 -5.02 -2.01
C GLY A 74 6.30 -3.88 -2.97
N ALA A 75 7.11 -4.17 -3.98
CA ALA A 75 7.29 -3.32 -5.13
C ALA A 75 6.01 -3.28 -5.97
N VAL A 76 5.58 -2.07 -6.33
CA VAL A 76 4.41 -1.80 -7.16
C VAL A 76 4.77 -0.91 -8.35
N ARG A 77 4.07 -1.10 -9.47
CA ARG A 77 4.01 -0.13 -10.58
C ARG A 77 2.96 0.92 -10.26
N VAL A 78 3.23 2.16 -10.67
CA VAL A 78 2.28 3.28 -10.55
C VAL A 78 1.82 3.68 -11.94
N LYS A 79 0.52 3.68 -12.19
CA LYS A 79 -0.06 4.16 -13.45
C LYS A 79 -0.96 5.36 -13.22
N ARG A 80 -1.06 6.23 -14.24
CA ARG A 80 -2.12 7.25 -14.37
C ARG A 80 -2.81 7.00 -15.71
N GLY A 81 -4.07 6.54 -15.67
CA GLY A 81 -4.74 6.03 -16.87
C GLY A 81 -3.97 4.85 -17.48
N PRO A 82 -3.77 4.80 -18.82
CA PRO A 82 -3.07 3.69 -19.46
C PRO A 82 -1.54 3.72 -19.30
N ALA A 83 -0.96 4.83 -18.81
CA ALA A 83 0.49 5.02 -18.76
C ALA A 83 1.07 4.61 -17.40
N GLU A 84 2.14 3.80 -17.42
CA GLU A 84 3.02 3.60 -16.26
C GLU A 84 3.86 4.88 -16.07
N VAL A 85 3.70 5.52 -14.91
CA VAL A 85 4.36 6.79 -14.57
C VAL A 85 5.45 6.64 -13.51
N GLY A 86 5.61 5.44 -12.96
CA GLY A 86 6.68 5.17 -12.00
C GLY A 86 6.59 3.82 -11.31
N ARG A 87 7.45 3.69 -10.30
CA ARG A 87 7.55 2.53 -9.40
C ARG A 87 7.48 3.04 -7.97
N ALA A 88 6.92 2.25 -7.07
CA ALA A 88 6.81 2.58 -5.65
C ALA A 88 6.96 1.32 -4.79
N TYR A 89 6.99 1.54 -3.48
CA TYR A 89 6.88 0.49 -2.47
C TYR A 89 5.57 0.70 -1.72
N LEU A 90 4.82 -0.38 -1.52
CA LEU A 90 3.58 -0.39 -0.74
C LEU A 90 3.77 -1.30 0.47
N GLU A 91 3.50 -0.75 1.65
CA GLU A 91 3.50 -1.48 2.91
C GLU A 91 2.06 -1.58 3.42
N LEU A 92 1.63 -2.79 3.75
CA LEU A 92 0.32 -3.10 4.32
C LEU A 92 0.51 -3.89 5.61
N THR A 93 -0.06 -3.38 6.69
CA THR A 93 0.05 -3.97 8.03
C THR A 93 -1.33 -4.17 8.65
N GLY A 94 -1.43 -5.06 9.64
CA GLY A 94 -2.69 -5.33 10.35
C GLY A 94 -3.70 -6.23 9.62
N TYR A 95 -3.29 -6.91 8.54
CA TYR A 95 -4.14 -7.82 7.76
C TYR A 95 -3.98 -9.31 8.14
N ALA A 96 -2.91 -9.69 8.83
CA ALA A 96 -2.85 -10.93 9.57
C ALA A 96 -3.43 -10.69 10.98
N ASP A 97 -3.99 -11.74 11.60
CA ASP A 97 -4.65 -11.70 12.93
C ASP A 97 -4.08 -10.66 13.88
N ALA A 98 -4.97 -10.00 14.62
CA ALA A 98 -4.69 -8.83 15.46
C ALA A 98 -3.33 -8.92 16.16
N LEU A 99 -2.52 -7.86 16.02
CA LEU A 99 -1.39 -7.60 16.89
C LEU A 99 -1.81 -7.95 18.32
N ARG A 100 -1.19 -8.97 18.92
CA ARG A 100 -1.39 -9.25 20.34
C ARG A 100 -0.71 -8.14 21.12
N THR A 101 -1.38 -7.01 21.30
CA THR A 101 -0.98 -6.02 22.29
C THR A 101 -1.23 -6.62 23.68
N GLY A 102 -0.17 -7.19 24.25
CA GLY A 102 0.06 -7.40 25.68
C GLY A 102 -1.07 -8.03 26.49
N GLY A 103 -0.94 -9.32 26.80
CA GLY A 103 -1.78 -10.01 27.78
C GLY A 103 -0.94 -10.80 28.78
N ARG A 104 -0.22 -10.09 29.66
CA ARG A 104 -0.07 -10.40 31.09
C ARG A 104 0.69 -9.30 31.82
#